data_AF-A0A959RVU2-F1
#
_entry.id   AF-A0A959RVU2-F1
#
_cell.length_a   1.000
_cell.length_b   1.000
_cell.length_c   1.000
_cell.angle_alpha   90.00
_cell.angle_beta   90.00
_cell.angle_gamma   90.00
#
_symmetry.space_group_name_H-M   'P 1'
#
loop_
_entity.id
_entity.type
_entity.pdbx_description
1 polymer ?
#
loop_
_entity_poly.entity_id
_entity_poly.type
_entity_poly.pdbx_seq_one_letter_code
_entity_poly.pdbx_strand_id
1 'polypeptide(L)'
;MIENKAESLVNQIDYQNSSIVSKQIIKKKNGNVTLFAFDKGESLTEHTSPYEALVFVVDGEMEIKIGGAPYHVKAGEIILLPQSIPHGLIALEKSKMLLTMIKEV
;
A
#
# COMPACT_ATOMS: atom_id res chain seq x y z
N MET A 1 2.17 -2.76 -18.02
CA MET A 1 0.86 -3.02 -17.38
C MET A 1 0.72 -4.52 -17.22
N ILE A 2 0.00 -5.02 -16.21
CA ILE A 2 -0.28 -6.47 -16.12
C ILE A 2 -1.21 -6.82 -17.29
N GLU A 3 -0.81 -7.76 -18.13
CA GLU A 3 -1.62 -8.22 -19.26
C GLU A 3 -2.66 -9.26 -18.80
N ASN A 4 -3.47 -9.79 -19.71
CA ASN A 4 -4.40 -10.90 -19.41
C ASN A 4 -3.64 -12.21 -19.18
N LYS A 5 -2.77 -12.24 -18.17
CA LYS A 5 -1.91 -13.35 -17.76
C LYS A 5 -1.75 -13.33 -16.25
N ALA A 6 -1.73 -14.52 -15.64
CA ALA A 6 -1.47 -14.66 -14.21
C ALA A 6 0.01 -14.38 -13.90
N GLU A 7 0.26 -13.47 -12.97
CA GLU A 7 1.61 -13.02 -12.59
C GLU A 7 1.73 -12.88 -11.07
N SER A 8 2.92 -13.15 -10.52
CA SER A 8 3.23 -12.90 -9.12
C SER A 8 3.34 -11.39 -8.89
N LEU A 9 2.54 -10.86 -7.95
CA LEU A 9 2.54 -9.44 -7.63
C LEU A 9 3.89 -8.98 -7.05
N VAL A 10 4.57 -9.85 -6.28
CA VAL A 10 5.89 -9.55 -5.71
C VAL A 10 6.92 -9.25 -6.80
N ASN A 11 6.79 -9.86 -7.98
CA ASN A 11 7.75 -9.68 -9.09
C ASN A 11 7.40 -8.50 -10.02
N GLN A 12 6.34 -7.75 -9.73
CA GLN A 12 5.88 -6.66 -10.59
C GLN A 12 6.61 -5.33 -10.41
N ILE A 13 7.35 -5.21 -9.31
CA ILE A 13 8.11 -4.03 -8.93
C ILE A 13 9.33 -4.46 -8.12
N ASP A 14 10.46 -3.84 -8.39
CA ASP A 14 11.70 -4.08 -7.65
C ASP A 14 11.83 -3.12 -6.48
N TYR A 15 12.53 -3.55 -5.43
CA TYR A 15 12.97 -2.64 -4.39
C TYR A 15 14.02 -1.67 -4.96
N GLN A 16 14.01 -0.43 -4.47
CA GLN A 16 15.08 0.53 -4.70
C GLN A 16 15.64 0.98 -3.36
N ASN A 17 16.96 1.16 -3.30
CA ASN A 17 17.61 1.58 -2.06
C ASN A 17 17.17 3.00 -1.67
N SER A 18 16.87 3.19 -0.39
CA SER A 18 16.46 4.48 0.22
C SER A 18 15.37 5.19 -0.57
N SER A 19 14.36 4.43 -0.99
CA SER A 19 13.32 4.93 -1.89
C SER A 19 12.00 4.17 -1.73
N ILE A 20 10.93 4.87 -2.10
CA ILE A 20 9.60 4.31 -2.32
C ILE A 20 9.31 4.38 -3.82
N VAL A 21 9.10 3.22 -4.43
CA VAL A 21 8.65 3.15 -5.83
C VAL A 21 7.23 2.65 -5.91
N SER A 22 6.52 3.08 -6.96
CA SER A 22 5.14 2.66 -7.18
C SER A 22 4.85 2.33 -8.64
N LYS A 23 3.89 1.43 -8.84
CA LYS A 23 3.37 1.01 -10.14
C LYS A 23 1.85 1.03 -10.08
N GLN A 24 1.23 1.91 -10.86
CA GLN A 24 -0.23 1.90 -11.01
C GLN A 24 -0.64 0.70 -11.88
N ILE A 25 -1.42 -0.22 -11.30
CA ILE A 25 -1.94 -1.39 -12.01
C ILE A 25 -3.27 -1.01 -12.68
N ILE A 26 -4.17 -0.39 -11.91
CA ILE A 26 -5.44 0.12 -12.41
C ILE A 26 -5.54 1.60 -12.03
N LYS A 27 -5.87 2.43 -13.02
CA LYS A 27 -6.19 3.85 -12.81
C LYS A 27 -7.50 4.17 -13.50
N LYS A 28 -8.52 4.51 -12.71
CA LYS A 28 -9.84 4.93 -13.18
C LYS A 28 -10.27 6.19 -12.44
N LYS A 29 -11.35 6.82 -12.90
CA LYS A 29 -11.90 8.03 -12.28
C LYS A 29 -12.39 7.74 -10.85
N ASN A 30 -13.02 6.59 -10.65
CA ASN A 30 -13.66 6.12 -9.42
C ASN A 30 -12.74 5.30 -8.50
N GLY A 31 -11.44 5.20 -8.80
CA GLY A 31 -10.54 4.40 -7.96
C GLY A 31 -9.24 4.04 -8.64
N ASN A 32 -8.31 3.53 -7.83
CA ASN A 32 -7.05 3.02 -8.32
C ASN A 32 -6.57 1.81 -7.51
N VAL A 33 -5.73 1.02 -8.17
CA VAL A 33 -4.96 -0.07 -7.58
C VAL A 33 -3.50 0.22 -7.87
N THR A 34 -2.72 0.45 -6.83
CA THR A 34 -1.32 0.85 -6.92
C THR A 34 -0.47 -0.11 -6.09
N LEU A 35 0.55 -0.69 -6.71
CA LEU A 35 1.54 -1.50 -6.01
C LEU A 35 2.71 -0.60 -5.61
N PHE A 36 3.15 -0.71 -4.37
CA PHE A 36 4.30 0.00 -3.84
C PHE A 36 5.40 -0.97 -3.41
N ALA A 37 6.65 -0.52 -3.50
CA ALA A 37 7.80 -1.16 -2.87
C ALA A 37 8.56 -0.11 -2.04
N PHE A 38 8.85 -0.47 -0.80
CA PHE A 38 9.52 0.36 0.18
C PHE A 38 10.86 -0.26 0.53
N ASP A 39 11.92 0.55 0.60
CA ASP A 39 13.09 0.15 1.38
C ASP A 39 12.77 0.16 2.89
N LYS A 40 13.59 -0.52 3.67
CA LYS A 40 13.44 -0.55 5.13
C LYS A 40 13.53 0.87 5.70
N GLY A 41 12.57 1.24 6.55
CA GLY A 41 12.49 2.54 7.22
C GLY A 41 11.81 3.62 6.38
N GLU A 42 11.54 3.37 5.09
CA GLU A 42 10.77 4.30 4.28
C GLU A 42 9.31 4.34 4.73
N SER A 43 8.71 5.53 4.62
CA SER A 43 7.37 5.79 5.16
C SER A 43 6.54 6.70 4.27
N LEU A 44 5.21 6.54 4.37
CA LEU A 44 4.28 7.56 3.90
C LEU A 44 3.79 8.35 5.11
N THR A 45 3.90 9.66 5.01
CA THR A 45 3.49 10.57 6.07
C THR A 45 2.03 10.42 6.39
N GLU A 46 1.70 10.64 7.66
CA GLU A 46 0.32 10.60 8.14
C GLU A 46 -0.53 11.63 7.38
N HIS A 47 -1.67 11.19 6.87
CA HIS A 47 -2.63 12.02 6.15
C HIS A 47 -4.04 11.45 6.28
N THR A 48 -5.04 12.22 5.85
CA THR A 48 -6.44 11.77 5.79
C THR A 48 -6.88 11.64 4.34
N SER A 49 -7.71 10.65 4.06
CA SER A 49 -8.38 10.48 2.76
C SER A 49 -9.89 10.64 2.93
N PRO A 50 -10.61 11.30 2.00
CA PRO A 50 -12.06 11.32 1.99
C PRO A 50 -12.68 9.99 1.53
N TYR A 51 -11.88 8.96 1.27
CA TYR A 51 -12.33 7.64 0.84
C TYR A 51 -11.65 6.55 1.64
N GLU A 52 -12.34 5.42 1.78
CA GLU A 52 -11.75 4.20 2.31
C GLU A 52 -10.71 3.61 1.33
N ALA A 53 -9.67 3.02 1.89
CA ALA A 53 -8.68 2.28 1.12
C ALA A 53 -8.34 0.95 1.80
N LEU A 54 -8.02 -0.06 1.01
CA LEU A 54 -7.52 -1.35 1.46
C LEU A 54 -6.02 -1.43 1.17
N VAL A 55 -5.26 -1.84 2.19
CA VAL A 55 -3.86 -2.21 2.04
C VAL A 55 -3.76 -3.73 2.16
N PHE A 56 -3.11 -4.37 1.19
CA PHE A 56 -2.72 -5.78 1.24
C PHE A 56 -1.20 -5.86 1.18
N VAL A 57 -0.55 -6.33 2.24
CA VAL A 57 0.90 -6.49 2.25
C VAL A 57 1.24 -7.78 1.53
N VAL A 58 2.05 -7.68 0.47
CA VAL A 58 2.38 -8.83 -0.40
C VAL A 58 3.77 -9.39 -0.17
N ASP A 59 4.63 -8.61 0.46
CA ASP A 59 5.98 -8.99 0.86
C ASP A 59 6.41 -8.10 2.03
N GLY A 60 7.18 -8.65 2.96
CA GLY A 60 7.69 -7.94 4.13
C GLY A 60 6.68 -7.71 5.26
N GLU A 61 6.97 -6.70 6.09
CA GLU A 61 6.21 -6.31 7.27
C GLU A 61 6.21 -4.79 7.44
N MET A 62 5.03 -4.23 7.70
CA MET A 62 4.81 -2.79 7.84
C MET A 62 4.10 -2.47 9.16
N GLU A 63 4.42 -1.33 9.76
CA GLU A 63 3.57 -0.71 10.78
C GLU A 63 2.68 0.33 10.10
N ILE A 64 1.38 0.20 10.31
CA ILE A 64 0.37 1.11 9.79
C ILE A 64 -0.30 1.78 10.99
N LYS A 65 -0.15 3.09 11.11
CA LYS A 65 -0.76 3.88 12.17
C LYS A 65 -2.10 4.40 11.67
N ILE A 66 -3.18 4.14 12.42
CA ILE A 66 -4.55 4.57 12.08
C ILE A 66 -5.16 5.22 13.31
N GLY A 67 -5.52 6.49 13.21
CA GLY A 67 -6.12 7.25 14.31
C GLY A 67 -5.24 7.28 15.57
N GLY A 68 -3.91 7.26 15.40
CA GLY A 68 -2.96 7.20 16.52
C GLY A 68 -2.51 5.80 16.93
N ALA A 69 -3.26 4.74 16.59
CA ALA A 69 -2.96 3.37 17.00
C ALA A 69 -2.09 2.65 15.96
N PRO A 70 -0.97 2.00 16.36
CA PRO A 70 -0.13 1.23 15.46
C PRO A 70 -0.68 -0.19 15.24
N TYR A 71 -0.62 -0.66 13.99
CA TYR A 71 -0.97 -2.01 13.58
C TYR A 71 0.19 -2.62 12.79
N HIS A 72 0.66 -3.80 13.20
CA HIS A 72 1.65 -4.55 12.43
C HIS A 72 0.94 -5.41 11.40
N VAL A 73 1.33 -5.29 10.13
CA VAL A 73 0.70 -5.99 9.01
C VAL A 73 1.78 -6.68 8.19
N LYS A 74 1.67 -7.99 8.07
CA LYS A 74 2.66 -8.88 7.43
C LYS A 74 2.20 -9.33 6.05
N ALA A 75 3.14 -9.87 5.28
CA ALA A 75 2.83 -10.49 3.99
C ALA A 75 1.68 -11.51 4.11
N GLY A 76 0.67 -11.35 3.26
CA GLY A 76 -0.56 -12.15 3.27
C GLY A 76 -1.71 -11.54 4.10
N GLU A 77 -1.49 -10.44 4.79
CA GLU A 77 -2.50 -9.77 5.61
C GLU A 77 -3.05 -8.50 4.94
N ILE A 78 -4.29 -8.15 5.32
CA ILE A 78 -4.98 -6.94 4.87
C ILE A 78 -5.30 -6.02 6.05
N ILE A 79 -5.38 -4.73 5.79
CA ILE A 79 -5.96 -3.75 6.70
C ILE A 79 -6.76 -2.69 5.92
N LEU A 80 -7.84 -2.21 6.52
CA LEU A 80 -8.64 -1.11 5.97
C LEU A 80 -8.20 0.22 6.59
N LEU A 81 -8.03 1.22 5.74
CA LEU A 81 -7.79 2.61 6.09
C LEU A 81 -9.15 3.35 6.03
N PRO A 82 -9.74 3.73 7.18
CA PRO A 82 -11.05 4.35 7.20
C PRO A 82 -11.05 5.76 6.60
N GLN A 83 -12.18 6.15 6.01
CA GLN A 83 -12.43 7.51 5.57
C GLN A 83 -12.24 8.51 6.72
N SER A 84 -11.59 9.64 6.43
CA SER A 84 -11.41 10.79 7.33
C SER A 84 -10.66 10.50 8.63
N ILE A 85 -10.10 9.30 8.80
CA ILE A 85 -9.23 8.95 9.92
C ILE A 85 -7.77 9.10 9.48
N PRO A 86 -6.92 9.85 10.21
CA PRO A 86 -5.52 9.98 9.89
C PRO A 86 -4.83 8.62 9.84
N HIS A 87 -4.03 8.38 8.81
CA HIS A 87 -3.25 7.18 8.66
C HIS A 87 -1.89 7.44 8.02
N GLY A 88 -0.88 6.71 8.47
CA GLY A 88 0.48 6.71 7.94
C GLY A 88 1.07 5.31 8.04
N LEU A 89 2.15 5.06 7.31
CA LEU A 89 2.77 3.74 7.31
C LEU A 89 4.29 3.83 7.21
N ILE A 90 4.97 2.84 7.80
CA ILE A 90 6.41 2.67 7.73
C ILE A 90 6.75 1.20 7.47
N ALA A 91 7.72 0.98 6.60
CA ALA A 91 8.22 -0.36 6.30
C ALA A 91 9.23 -0.79 7.38
N LEU A 92 8.90 -1.81 8.18
CA LEU A 92 9.80 -2.33 9.24
C LEU A 92 10.96 -3.14 8.65
N GLU A 93 10.73 -3.69 7.45
CA GLU A 93 11.71 -4.27 6.55
C GLU A 93 11.36 -3.92 5.10
N LYS A 94 12.16 -4.36 4.13
CA LYS A 94 11.81 -4.18 2.70
C LYS A 94 10.43 -4.80 2.47
N SER A 95 9.49 -3.98 2.04
CA SER A 95 8.08 -4.37 2.01
C SER A 95 7.40 -3.94 0.72
N LYS A 96 6.48 -4.76 0.23
CA LYS A 96 5.59 -4.43 -0.89
C LYS A 96 4.15 -4.48 -0.42
N MET A 97 3.36 -3.51 -0.86
CA MET A 97 1.94 -3.49 -0.55
C MET A 97 1.10 -3.02 -1.74
N LEU A 98 -0.08 -3.61 -1.87
CA LEU A 98 -1.11 -3.23 -2.82
C LEU A 98 -2.09 -2.29 -2.12
N LEU A 99 -2.15 -1.05 -2.59
CA LEU A 99 -3.16 -0.08 -2.17
C LEU A 99 -4.31 -0.11 -3.17
N THR A 100 -5.51 -0.38 -2.67
CA THR A 100 -6.76 -0.28 -3.44
C THR A 100 -7.63 0.80 -2.82
N MET A 101 -7.86 1.89 -3.57
CA MET A 101 -8.78 2.94 -3.15
C MET A 101 -9.99 2.95 -4.08
N ILE A 102 -11.18 2.89 -3.51
CA ILE A 102 -12.46 3.01 -4.21
C ILE A 102 -13.07 4.34 -3.79
N LYS A 103 -13.50 5.13 -4.77
CA LYS A 103 -14.20 6.38 -4.56
C LYS A 103 -15.68 6.17 -4.82
N GLU A 104 -16.52 6.89 -4.10
CA GLU A 104 -17.93 7.01 -4.43
C GLU A 104 -18.10 7.59 -5.84
N VAL A 105 -19.16 7.15 -6.53
CA VAL A 105 -19.44 7.44 -7.94
C VAL A 105 -20.18 8.75 -8.08
#